data_AF-A0A182RJ94-F1
#
_entry.id   AF-A0A182RJ94-F1
#
_cell.length_a   1.000
_cell.length_b   1.000
_cell.length_c   1.000
_cell.angle_alpha   90.00
_cell.angle_beta   90.00
_cell.angle_gamma   90.00
#
_symmetry.space_group_name_H-M   'P 1'
#
loop_
_entity.id
_entity.type
_entity.pdbx_description
1 polymer ?
#
loop_
_entity_poly.entity_id
_entity_poly.type
_entity_poly.pdbx_seq_one_letter_code
_entity_poly.pdbx_strand_id
1 'polypeptide(L)'
;MDKDALMLSNESGFQTDGKTLYHRDALLWASHEFETDSIMKSLVELVFCLTKQFNLSPAVEFTTIDTLELLLIRIFQSWMKSSSTGSDSVERKKGPFLRQLPMYVSVVDIVAKYIHIGMKLDLVALKRAAKVSDSFTNMLAVEFEVIKILDSELRSSLLLGAFERFSKQYLTPLNIASNEHIWNIGLSLKTSMKDKECFRRFKANKLILAGAIIITVLYVIPATRHSKAILNQVIEPLADDCCVQATNLIYLRDAVLRVIGGH
;
A
#
# COMPACT_ATOMS: atom_id res chain seq x y z
N MET A 1 14.74 23.39 17.34
CA MET A 1 13.69 22.54 16.71
C MET A 1 14.32 21.99 15.45
N ASP A 2 14.61 20.69 15.44
CA ASP A 2 15.46 20.05 14.44
C ASP A 2 14.91 20.17 13.02
N LYS A 3 15.78 20.64 12.12
CA LYS A 3 15.59 20.62 10.67
C LYS A 3 15.77 19.22 10.07
N ASP A 4 16.03 18.22 10.91
CA ASP A 4 16.33 16.84 10.52
C ASP A 4 15.10 15.89 10.59
N ALA A 5 13.90 16.38 10.95
CA ALA A 5 12.66 15.59 10.92
C ALA A 5 12.10 15.36 9.51
N LEU A 6 12.73 15.93 8.48
CA LEU A 6 12.37 15.76 7.06
C LEU A 6 13.58 15.26 6.27
N MET A 7 14.24 14.21 6.77
CA MET A 7 14.97 13.29 5.91
C MET A 7 13.95 12.57 5.00
N LEU A 8 13.50 13.27 3.96
CA LEU A 8 12.89 12.70 2.76
C LEU A 8 13.96 11.86 2.06
N SER A 9 14.35 10.75 2.70
CA SER A 9 15.46 9.85 2.42
C SER A 9 16.19 10.14 1.11
N ASN A 10 17.25 10.94 1.18
CA ASN A 10 18.33 10.91 0.19
C ASN A 10 18.96 9.50 0.11
N GLU A 11 18.68 8.64 1.09
CA GLU A 11 19.10 7.23 1.15
C GLU A 11 18.06 6.23 0.65
N SER A 12 16.93 6.69 0.12
CA SER A 12 16.18 5.79 -0.74
C SER A 12 17.02 5.62 -2.01
N GLY A 13 17.58 4.44 -2.22
CA GLY A 13 18.29 4.06 -3.44
C GLY A 13 17.44 4.10 -4.72
N PHE A 14 16.43 4.99 -4.79
CA PHE A 14 15.52 5.25 -5.90
C PHE A 14 16.15 6.12 -7.00
N GLN A 15 17.45 5.98 -7.26
CA GLN A 15 18.12 6.72 -8.34
C GLN A 15 18.26 5.97 -9.66
N THR A 16 17.79 4.72 -9.76
CA THR A 16 17.85 3.97 -11.02
C THR A 16 16.58 3.18 -11.29
N ASP A 17 15.86 3.65 -12.31
CA ASP A 17 14.85 2.96 -13.11
C ASP A 17 13.56 2.49 -12.39
N GLY A 18 12.90 3.42 -11.68
CA GLY A 18 11.59 3.17 -11.08
C GLY A 18 10.51 2.73 -12.07
N LYS A 19 10.66 3.03 -13.37
CA LYS A 19 9.76 2.53 -14.42
C LYS A 19 9.89 1.02 -14.61
N THR A 20 11.09 0.44 -14.52
CA THR A 20 11.27 -1.02 -14.63
C THR A 20 10.87 -1.76 -13.36
N LEU A 21 11.12 -1.22 -12.17
CA LEU A 21 10.57 -1.79 -10.91
C LEU A 21 9.03 -1.75 -10.93
N TYR A 22 8.47 -0.60 -11.32
CA TYR A 22 7.03 -0.45 -11.45
C TYR A 22 6.43 -1.37 -12.51
N HIS A 23 7.09 -1.48 -13.67
CA HIS A 23 6.64 -2.35 -14.75
C HIS A 23 6.76 -3.83 -14.36
N ARG A 24 7.84 -4.24 -13.70
CA ARG A 24 8.02 -5.61 -13.19
C ARG A 24 6.94 -5.95 -12.18
N ASP A 25 6.60 -5.03 -11.28
CA ASP A 25 5.58 -5.26 -10.28
C ASP A 25 4.19 -5.21 -10.89
N ALA A 26 3.88 -4.24 -11.76
CA ALA A 26 2.63 -4.20 -12.49
C ALA A 26 2.44 -5.46 -13.36
N LEU A 27 3.49 -5.96 -14.01
CA LEU A 27 3.49 -7.23 -14.71
C LEU A 27 3.26 -8.40 -13.75
N LEU A 28 3.93 -8.42 -12.60
CA LEU A 28 3.70 -9.42 -11.55
C LEU A 28 2.23 -9.40 -11.10
N TRP A 29 1.66 -8.23 -10.80
CA TRP A 29 0.27 -8.10 -10.35
C TRP A 29 -0.72 -8.43 -11.47
N ALA A 30 -0.44 -8.04 -12.72
CA ALA A 30 -1.27 -8.33 -13.88
C ALA A 30 -1.19 -9.81 -14.30
N SER A 31 -0.03 -10.47 -14.15
CA SER A 31 0.17 -11.88 -14.46
C SER A 31 -0.35 -12.81 -13.35
N HIS A 32 -0.64 -12.27 -12.18
CA HIS A 32 -1.11 -13.00 -11.02
C HIS A 32 -2.49 -12.49 -10.63
N GLU A 33 -3.51 -12.84 -11.43
CA GLU A 33 -4.94 -12.69 -11.12
C GLU A 33 -5.37 -13.59 -9.94
N PHE A 34 -4.62 -13.59 -8.84
CA PHE A 34 -5.08 -14.20 -7.61
C PHE A 34 -6.09 -13.25 -6.97
N GLU A 35 -7.30 -13.76 -6.74
CA GLU A 35 -8.34 -13.08 -5.96
C GLU A 35 -7.92 -12.98 -4.47
N THR A 36 -6.96 -12.11 -4.16
CA THR A 36 -6.67 -11.71 -2.79
C THR A 36 -7.65 -10.65 -2.29
N ASP A 37 -8.48 -10.08 -3.17
CA ASP A 37 -9.37 -8.95 -2.88
C ASP A 37 -10.38 -9.25 -1.77
N SER A 38 -10.91 -10.47 -1.76
CA SER A 38 -11.86 -10.93 -0.73
C SER A 38 -11.25 -10.93 0.67
N ILE A 39 -9.93 -11.04 0.77
CA ILE A 39 -9.16 -11.18 2.01
C ILE A 39 -8.49 -9.86 2.40
N MET A 40 -7.93 -9.14 1.42
CA MET A 40 -7.14 -7.93 1.63
C MET A 40 -7.93 -6.85 2.36
N LYS A 41 -9.26 -6.76 2.18
CA LYS A 41 -10.08 -5.82 2.96
C LYS A 41 -9.91 -6.03 4.47
N SER A 42 -10.12 -7.25 4.95
CA SER A 42 -10.02 -7.55 6.38
C SER A 42 -8.59 -7.42 6.90
N LEU A 43 -7.59 -7.71 6.07
CA LEU A 43 -6.19 -7.51 6.43
C LEU A 43 -5.82 -6.03 6.52
N VAL A 44 -6.30 -5.19 5.59
CA VAL A 44 -6.10 -3.73 5.64
C VAL A 44 -6.74 -3.16 6.89
N GLU A 45 -7.97 -3.57 7.22
CA GLU A 45 -8.65 -3.14 8.46
C GLU A 45 -7.85 -3.55 9.70
N LEU A 46 -7.31 -4.78 9.73
CA LEU A 46 -6.44 -5.25 10.82
C LEU A 46 -5.17 -4.40 10.93
N VAL A 47 -4.45 -4.21 9.82
CA VAL A 47 -3.22 -3.41 9.80
C VAL A 47 -3.49 -1.97 10.21
N PHE A 48 -4.58 -1.37 9.76
CA PHE A 48 -5.00 -0.03 10.18
C PHE A 48 -5.26 0.04 11.69
N CYS A 49 -5.95 -0.95 12.25
CA CYS A 49 -6.17 -1.01 13.71
C CYS A 49 -4.85 -1.11 14.48
N LEU A 50 -3.96 -2.01 14.05
CA LEU A 50 -2.68 -2.25 14.72
C LEU A 50 -1.74 -1.03 14.60
N THR A 51 -1.59 -0.49 13.40
CA THR A 51 -0.73 0.69 13.16
C THR A 51 -1.20 1.89 13.96
N LYS A 52 -2.52 2.14 14.02
CA LYS A 52 -3.08 3.19 14.87
C LYS A 52 -2.84 2.93 16.36
N GLN A 53 -3.08 1.71 16.84
CA GLN A 53 -2.94 1.36 18.24
C GLN A 53 -1.49 1.47 18.74
N PHE A 54 -0.52 1.12 17.89
CA PHE A 54 0.91 1.17 18.21
C PHE A 54 1.60 2.45 17.72
N ASN A 55 0.83 3.43 17.22
CA ASN A 55 1.33 4.70 16.68
C ASN A 55 2.46 4.50 15.64
N LEU A 56 2.25 3.56 14.72
CA LEU A 56 3.20 3.24 13.65
C LEU A 56 3.09 4.25 12.52
N SER A 57 4.20 4.48 11.81
CA SER A 57 4.23 5.42 10.70
C SER A 57 3.42 4.92 9.49
N PRO A 58 2.92 5.82 8.64
CA PRO A 58 2.24 5.44 7.39
C PRO A 58 3.11 4.59 6.46
N ALA A 59 4.44 4.75 6.52
CA ALA A 59 5.38 3.91 5.81
C ALA A 59 5.30 2.44 6.26
N VAL A 60 5.19 2.21 7.58
CA VAL A 60 4.97 0.87 8.16
C VAL A 60 3.61 0.32 7.75
N GLU A 61 2.55 1.12 7.82
CA GLU A 61 1.21 0.69 7.41
C GLU A 61 1.19 0.20 5.95
N PHE A 62 1.68 1.01 5.01
CA PHE A 62 1.57 0.67 3.60
C PHE A 62 2.52 -0.41 3.16
N THR A 63 3.74 -0.43 3.70
CA THR A 63 4.68 -1.50 3.42
C THR A 63 4.16 -2.82 3.98
N THR A 64 3.46 -2.81 5.13
CA THR A 64 2.80 -4.00 5.68
C THR A 64 1.70 -4.51 4.76
N ILE A 65 0.83 -3.63 4.25
CA ILE A 65 -0.25 -4.00 3.33
C ILE A 65 0.32 -4.65 2.05
N ASP A 66 1.32 -4.01 1.44
CA ASP A 66 1.95 -4.52 0.22
C ASP A 66 2.68 -5.86 0.47
N THR A 67 3.32 -6.01 1.64
CA THR A 67 4.02 -7.25 2.02
C THR A 67 3.06 -8.40 2.32
N LEU A 68 1.93 -8.13 2.98
CA LEU A 68 0.86 -9.12 3.21
C LEU A 68 0.27 -9.62 1.90
N GLU A 69 0.07 -8.71 0.95
CA GLU A 69 -0.44 -9.03 -0.37
C GLU A 69 0.53 -9.93 -1.15
N LEU A 70 1.83 -9.62 -1.11
CA LEU A 70 2.89 -10.45 -1.69
C LEU A 70 2.94 -11.84 -1.03
N LEU A 71 2.83 -11.90 0.30
CA LEU A 71 2.77 -13.14 1.05
C LEU A 71 1.63 -14.05 0.54
N LEU A 72 0.43 -13.49 0.37
CA LEU A 72 -0.73 -14.23 -0.15
C LEU A 72 -0.47 -14.79 -1.55
N ILE A 73 0.08 -13.97 -2.47
CA ILE A 73 0.40 -14.40 -3.83
C ILE A 73 1.36 -15.59 -3.81
N ARG A 74 2.46 -15.49 -3.07
CA ARG A 74 3.49 -16.54 -3.03
C ARG A 74 2.97 -17.84 -2.44
N ILE A 75 2.11 -17.75 -1.44
CA ILE A 75 1.47 -18.92 -0.83
C ILE A 75 0.50 -19.58 -1.82
N PHE A 76 -0.35 -18.80 -2.50
CA PHE A 76 -1.26 -19.34 -3.50
C PHE A 76 -0.52 -19.98 -4.69
N GLN A 77 0.58 -19.36 -5.16
CA GLN A 77 1.47 -19.95 -6.16
C GLN A 77 2.07 -21.28 -5.67
N SER A 78 2.54 -21.34 -4.41
CA SER A 78 3.10 -22.57 -3.85
C SER A 78 2.08 -23.70 -3.82
N TRP A 79 0.82 -23.38 -3.50
CA TRP A 79 -0.26 -24.36 -3.49
C TRP A 79 -0.56 -24.89 -4.88
N MET A 80 -0.65 -24.01 -5.89
CA MET A 80 -0.87 -24.39 -7.28
C MET A 80 0.26 -25.28 -7.81
N LYS A 81 1.53 -24.99 -7.48
CA LYS A 81 2.68 -25.84 -7.85
C LYS A 81 2.65 -27.20 -7.15
N SER A 82 2.14 -27.25 -5.93
CA SER A 82 2.04 -28.49 -5.13
C SER A 82 0.81 -29.35 -5.46
N SER A 83 -0.25 -28.75 -6.02
CA SER A 83 -1.48 -29.44 -6.36
C SER A 83 -1.43 -29.96 -7.79
N SER A 84 -0.98 -31.20 -7.98
CA SER A 84 -1.18 -31.93 -9.25
C SER A 84 -2.64 -32.29 -9.51
N THR A 85 -3.55 -32.03 -8.55
CA THR A 85 -4.95 -32.41 -8.57
C THR A 85 -5.88 -31.23 -8.20
N GLY A 86 -6.37 -30.53 -9.21
CA GLY A 86 -7.64 -29.77 -9.20
C GLY A 86 -7.75 -28.49 -8.34
N SER A 87 -8.52 -27.54 -8.87
CA SER A 87 -8.91 -26.24 -8.27
C SER A 87 -9.46 -26.35 -6.83
N ASP A 88 -10.21 -27.42 -6.52
CA ASP A 88 -10.85 -27.64 -5.23
C ASP A 88 -9.86 -27.79 -4.05
N SER A 89 -8.62 -28.19 -4.32
CA SER A 89 -7.60 -28.35 -3.29
C SER A 89 -7.08 -27.01 -2.75
N VAL A 90 -7.11 -25.95 -3.57
CA VAL A 90 -6.66 -24.60 -3.21
C VAL A 90 -7.69 -23.90 -2.33
N GLU A 91 -8.98 -23.99 -2.67
CA GLU A 91 -10.04 -23.37 -1.86
C GLU A 91 -10.14 -23.98 -0.46
N ARG A 92 -9.95 -25.30 -0.34
CA ARG A 92 -9.89 -25.99 0.96
C ARG A 92 -8.72 -25.53 1.83
N LYS A 93 -7.59 -25.13 1.23
CA LYS A 93 -6.42 -24.59 1.95
C LYS A 93 -6.58 -23.11 2.35
N LYS A 94 -7.38 -22.33 1.62
CA LYS A 94 -7.62 -20.90 1.91
C LYS A 94 -8.23 -20.69 3.30
N GLY A 95 -9.32 -21.39 3.63
CA GLY A 95 -10.04 -21.20 4.90
C GLY A 95 -9.17 -21.31 6.16
N PRO A 96 -8.41 -22.41 6.34
CA PRO A 96 -7.48 -22.57 7.46
C PRO A 96 -6.36 -21.52 7.47
N PHE A 97 -5.82 -21.16 6.31
CA PHE A 97 -4.76 -20.15 6.19
C PHE A 97 -5.21 -18.75 6.62
N LEU A 98 -6.45 -18.36 6.26
CA LEU A 98 -7.02 -17.06 6.67
C LEU A 98 -7.18 -16.90 8.17
N ARG A 99 -7.20 -18.01 8.91
CA ARG A 99 -7.26 -18.01 10.38
C ARG A 99 -5.87 -17.92 11.03
N GLN A 100 -4.78 -17.94 10.25
CA GLN A 100 -3.42 -17.86 10.76
C GLN A 100 -3.01 -16.40 11.07
N LEU A 101 -3.76 -15.78 11.98
CA LEU A 101 -3.47 -14.45 12.54
C LEU A 101 -2.00 -14.24 12.96
N PRO A 102 -1.29 -15.24 13.53
CA PRO A 102 0.13 -15.08 13.85
C PRO A 102 1.03 -14.69 12.67
N MET A 103 0.75 -15.18 11.45
CA MET A 103 1.56 -14.81 10.28
C MET A 103 1.37 -13.35 9.91
N TYR A 104 0.14 -12.85 9.93
CA TYR A 104 -0.14 -11.45 9.60
C TYR A 104 0.45 -10.49 10.63
N VAL A 105 0.40 -10.87 11.91
CA VAL A 105 1.08 -10.15 13.01
C VAL A 105 2.60 -10.13 12.82
N SER A 106 3.17 -11.26 12.39
CA SER A 106 4.62 -11.34 12.13
C SER A 106 5.05 -10.41 11.00
N VAL A 107 4.24 -10.24 9.95
CA VAL A 107 4.53 -9.29 8.87
C VAL A 107 4.60 -7.85 9.40
N VAL A 108 3.70 -7.44 10.30
CA VAL A 108 3.74 -6.09 10.92
C VAL A 108 5.06 -5.88 11.65
N ASP A 109 5.51 -6.87 12.42
CA ASP A 109 6.76 -6.81 13.18
C ASP A 109 8.00 -6.80 12.29
N ILE A 110 8.04 -7.66 11.27
CA ILE A 110 9.11 -7.68 10.25
C ILE A 110 9.23 -6.30 9.58
N VAL A 111 8.11 -5.73 9.13
CA VAL A 111 8.11 -4.45 8.43
C VAL A 111 8.51 -3.30 9.35
N ALA A 112 8.06 -3.31 10.61
CA ALA A 112 8.47 -2.31 11.59
C ALA A 112 10.00 -2.34 11.81
N LYS A 113 10.59 -3.53 11.98
CA LYS A 113 12.04 -3.73 12.10
C LYS A 113 12.80 -3.31 10.84
N TYR A 114 12.22 -3.56 9.65
CA TYR A 114 12.81 -3.21 8.36
C TYR A 114 12.88 -1.69 8.14
N ILE A 115 11.79 -0.97 8.43
CA ILE A 115 11.73 0.49 8.21
C ILE A 115 12.46 1.26 9.30
N HIS A 116 12.36 0.81 10.54
CA HIS A 116 13.00 1.46 11.69
C HIS A 116 13.91 0.47 12.38
N ILE A 117 15.18 0.43 11.95
CA ILE A 117 16.21 -0.41 12.56
C ILE A 117 16.30 -0.08 14.05
N GLY A 118 15.96 -1.06 14.89
CA GLY A 118 15.95 -0.91 16.36
C GLY A 118 14.55 -0.72 16.97
N MET A 119 13.50 -0.58 16.15
CA MET A 119 12.12 -0.62 16.63
C MET A 119 11.81 -2.02 17.17
N LYS A 120 11.42 -2.09 18.45
CA LYS A 120 10.98 -3.33 19.10
C LYS A 120 9.51 -3.19 19.46
N LEU A 121 8.64 -3.86 18.70
CA LEU A 121 7.24 -3.98 19.07
C LEU A 121 7.11 -4.96 20.24
N ASP A 122 6.24 -4.64 21.19
CA ASP A 122 5.80 -5.61 22.18
C ASP A 122 4.95 -6.68 21.48
N LEU A 123 5.59 -7.79 21.12
CA LEU A 123 4.95 -8.92 20.45
C LEU A 123 3.76 -9.49 21.24
N VAL A 124 3.80 -9.42 22.58
CA VAL A 124 2.70 -9.91 23.42
C VAL A 124 1.51 -8.95 23.33
N ALA A 125 1.75 -7.64 23.37
CA ALA A 125 0.70 -6.65 23.12
C ALA A 125 0.16 -6.76 21.69
N LEU A 126 1.02 -6.96 20.69
CA LEU A 126 0.63 -7.04 19.28
C LEU A 126 -0.25 -8.27 19.02
N LYS A 127 0.11 -9.44 19.58
CA LYS A 127 -0.72 -10.66 19.56
C LYS A 127 -2.09 -10.42 20.18
N ARG A 128 -2.14 -9.77 21.35
CA ARG A 128 -3.41 -9.47 22.04
C ARG A 128 -4.29 -8.53 21.23
N ALA A 129 -3.71 -7.47 20.66
CA ALA A 129 -4.42 -6.52 19.81
C ALA A 129 -5.01 -7.19 18.57
N ALA A 130 -4.27 -8.09 17.95
CA ALA A 130 -4.73 -8.90 16.81
C ALA A 130 -5.63 -10.07 17.20
N LYS A 131 -5.96 -10.25 18.50
CA LYS A 131 -6.77 -11.34 19.05
C LYS A 131 -6.22 -12.73 18.72
N VAL A 132 -4.90 -12.88 18.70
CA VAL A 132 -4.24 -14.19 18.58
C VAL A 132 -4.45 -14.97 19.89
N SER A 133 -5.28 -16.01 19.85
CA SER A 133 -5.73 -16.77 21.02
C SER A 133 -4.69 -17.76 21.56
N ASP A 134 -3.70 -18.16 20.75
CA ASP A 134 -2.69 -19.12 21.18
C ASP A 134 -1.52 -18.45 21.92
N SER A 135 -1.45 -18.66 23.23
CA SER A 135 -0.34 -18.26 24.09
C SER A 135 0.97 -18.95 23.69
N PHE A 136 0.92 -20.14 23.09
CA PHE A 136 2.08 -20.97 22.76
C PHE A 136 2.71 -20.72 21.38
N THR A 137 2.12 -19.87 20.53
CA THR A 137 2.72 -19.61 19.21
C THR A 137 4.07 -18.89 19.36
N ASN A 138 5.15 -19.57 18.96
CA ASN A 138 6.48 -18.99 18.87
C ASN A 138 6.56 -18.03 17.69
N MET A 139 6.42 -16.73 17.97
CA MET A 139 6.42 -15.68 16.94
C MET A 139 7.72 -15.60 16.14
N LEU A 140 8.87 -15.95 16.74
CA LEU A 140 10.15 -15.96 16.01
C LEU A 140 10.20 -17.06 14.96
N ALA A 141 9.62 -18.23 15.26
CA ALA A 141 9.48 -19.31 14.29
C ALA A 141 8.53 -18.92 13.16
N VAL A 142 7.41 -18.25 13.49
CA VAL A 142 6.48 -17.73 12.47
C VAL A 142 7.14 -16.65 11.62
N GLU A 143 7.88 -15.73 12.22
CA GLU A 143 8.65 -14.69 11.53
C GLU A 143 9.62 -15.31 10.52
N PHE A 144 10.38 -16.33 10.93
CA PHE A 144 11.29 -17.05 10.06
C PHE A 144 10.58 -17.71 8.87
N GLU A 145 9.43 -18.37 9.09
CA GLU A 145 8.64 -18.97 8.01
C GLU A 145 8.09 -17.90 7.04
N VAL A 146 7.62 -16.76 7.57
CA VAL A 146 7.16 -15.64 6.73
C VAL A 146 8.29 -15.11 5.86
N ILE A 147 9.48 -14.88 6.43
CA ILE A 147 10.67 -14.43 5.68
C ILE A 147 11.04 -15.42 4.58
N LYS A 148 11.00 -16.73 4.88
CA LYS A 148 11.27 -17.78 3.91
C LYS A 148 10.28 -17.78 2.75
N ILE A 149 8.99 -17.65 3.03
CA ILE A 149 7.94 -17.56 2.00
C ILE A 149 8.16 -16.31 1.15
N LEU A 150 8.47 -15.18 1.78
CA LEU A 150 8.80 -13.93 1.10
C LEU A 150 10.15 -13.95 0.39
N ASP A 151 10.97 -15.00 0.51
CA ASP A 151 12.34 -15.05 -0.03
C ASP A 151 13.15 -13.81 0.38
N SER A 152 12.97 -13.38 1.64
CA SER A 152 13.53 -12.13 2.19
C SER A 152 13.16 -10.85 1.45
N GLU A 153 12.13 -10.89 0.59
CA GLU A 153 11.68 -9.73 -0.17
C GLU A 153 10.73 -8.87 0.68
N LEU A 154 11.23 -7.72 1.13
CA LEU A 154 10.45 -6.63 1.71
C LEU A 154 10.57 -5.43 0.77
N ARG A 155 9.45 -5.02 0.18
CA ARG A 155 9.41 -3.89 -0.75
C ARG A 155 8.79 -2.69 -0.07
N SER A 156 9.51 -1.56 -0.09
CA SER A 156 8.92 -0.25 0.21
C SER A 156 7.69 -0.02 -0.66
N SER A 157 6.63 0.54 -0.06
CA SER A 157 5.34 0.66 -0.76
C SER A 157 5.44 1.46 -2.05
N LEU A 158 5.12 0.83 -3.18
CA LEU A 158 5.16 1.47 -4.51
C LEU A 158 4.16 2.62 -4.61
N LEU A 159 2.99 2.48 -4.00
CA LEU A 159 1.97 3.53 -3.99
C LEU A 159 2.46 4.73 -3.18
N LEU A 160 3.10 4.50 -2.03
CA LEU A 160 3.67 5.57 -1.22
C LEU A 160 4.81 6.27 -1.95
N GLY A 161 5.76 5.52 -2.52
CA GLY A 161 6.86 6.07 -3.30
C GLY A 161 6.40 6.86 -4.53
N ALA A 162 5.38 6.35 -5.25
CA ALA A 162 4.79 7.07 -6.38
C ALA A 162 4.08 8.36 -5.94
N PHE A 163 3.34 8.32 -4.83
CA PHE A 163 2.70 9.50 -4.26
C PHE A 163 3.72 10.55 -3.81
N GLU A 164 4.79 10.15 -3.12
CA GLU A 164 5.88 11.05 -2.71
C GLU A 164 6.54 11.72 -3.90
N ARG A 165 6.88 10.93 -4.93
CA ARG A 165 7.49 11.45 -6.16
C ARG A 165 6.57 12.44 -6.85
N PHE A 166 5.31 12.07 -7.10
CA PHE A 166 4.38 12.94 -7.80
C PHE A 166 4.05 14.20 -6.99
N SER A 167 3.99 14.10 -5.66
CA SER A 167 3.83 15.28 -4.80
C SER A 167 5.00 16.25 -4.97
N LYS A 168 6.25 15.75 -4.92
CA LYS A 168 7.46 16.56 -5.14
C LYS A 168 7.53 17.16 -6.55
N GLN A 169 7.12 16.40 -7.55
CA GLN A 169 7.24 16.78 -8.97
C GLN A 169 6.14 17.74 -9.42
N TYR A 170 4.91 17.59 -8.90
CA TYR A 170 3.75 18.29 -9.44
C TYR A 170 3.00 19.17 -8.43
N LEU A 171 3.11 18.92 -7.12
CA LEU A 171 2.39 19.70 -6.10
C LEU A 171 3.30 20.72 -5.41
N THR A 172 4.48 20.30 -4.97
CA THR A 172 5.45 21.17 -4.29
C THR A 172 5.85 22.40 -5.14
N PRO A 173 6.10 22.29 -6.47
CA PRO A 173 6.47 23.45 -7.28
C PRO A 173 5.35 24.50 -7.41
N LEU A 174 4.10 24.11 -7.19
CA LEU A 174 2.96 25.03 -7.23
C LEU A 174 2.87 25.89 -5.97
N ASN A 175 3.56 25.52 -4.88
CA ASN A 175 3.55 26.20 -3.59
C ASN A 175 2.13 26.52 -3.06
N ILE A 176 1.20 25.59 -3.28
CA ILE A 176 -0.24 25.74 -2.97
C ILE A 176 -0.60 25.36 -1.54
N ALA A 177 0.23 24.54 -0.89
CA ALA A 177 0.06 24.06 0.49
C ALA A 177 1.41 23.56 1.02
N SER A 178 1.54 23.43 2.35
CA SER A 178 2.73 22.80 2.95
C SER A 178 2.82 21.32 2.56
N ASN A 179 4.03 20.79 2.45
CA ASN A 179 4.25 19.37 2.13
C ASN A 179 3.55 18.45 3.15
N GLU A 180 3.54 18.84 4.43
CA GLU A 180 2.84 18.10 5.49
C GLU A 180 1.33 18.09 5.26
N HIS A 181 0.74 19.21 4.83
CA HIS A 181 -0.69 19.27 4.53
C HIS A 181 -1.07 18.41 3.33
N ILE A 182 -0.27 18.46 2.26
CA ILE A 182 -0.43 17.61 1.06
C ILE A 182 -0.34 16.13 1.43
N TRP A 183 0.65 15.79 2.25
CA TRP A 183 0.87 14.45 2.75
C TRP A 183 -0.33 13.92 3.54
N ASN A 184 -0.79 14.70 4.52
CA ASN A 184 -1.92 14.33 5.38
C ASN A 184 -3.22 14.13 4.57
N ILE A 185 -3.46 14.96 3.53
CA ILE A 185 -4.58 14.74 2.62
C ILE A 185 -4.39 13.42 1.86
N GLY A 186 -3.24 13.19 1.22
CA GLY A 186 -2.98 11.96 0.47
C GLY A 186 -3.18 10.67 1.27
N LEU A 187 -2.70 10.65 2.51
CA LEU A 187 -2.90 9.53 3.44
C LEU A 187 -4.38 9.32 3.79
N SER A 188 -5.11 10.41 4.03
CA SER A 188 -6.53 10.38 4.36
C SER A 188 -7.38 9.88 3.19
N LEU A 189 -7.04 10.28 1.96
CA LEU A 189 -7.74 9.85 0.74
C LEU A 189 -7.62 8.34 0.54
N LYS A 190 -6.43 7.76 0.80
CA LYS A 190 -6.20 6.32 0.67
C LYS A 190 -6.93 5.50 1.73
N THR A 191 -6.85 5.91 2.99
CA THR A 191 -7.48 5.19 4.12
C THR A 191 -9.01 5.27 4.11
N SER A 192 -9.57 6.26 3.42
CA SER A 192 -11.03 6.47 3.30
C SER A 192 -11.68 5.72 2.13
N MET A 193 -10.93 4.95 1.32
CA MET A 193 -11.49 4.22 0.17
C MET A 193 -12.32 3.00 0.63
N LYS A 194 -13.66 3.11 0.56
CA LYS A 194 -14.62 2.08 1.03
C LYS A 194 -15.14 1.11 -0.05
N ASP A 195 -14.99 1.42 -1.34
CA ASP A 195 -15.57 0.64 -2.45
C ASP A 195 -14.63 -0.48 -2.97
N LYS A 196 -15.14 -1.71 -2.95
CA LYS A 196 -14.44 -2.95 -3.28
C LYS A 196 -14.11 -3.07 -4.77
N GLU A 197 -14.99 -2.60 -5.66
CA GLU A 197 -14.83 -2.82 -7.10
C GLU A 197 -13.88 -1.79 -7.73
N CYS A 198 -13.92 -0.56 -7.20
CA CYS A 198 -12.93 0.47 -7.49
C CYS A 198 -11.52 0.05 -7.00
N PHE A 199 -11.38 -0.37 -5.73
CA PHE A 199 -10.10 -0.80 -5.16
C PHE A 199 -9.44 -1.93 -5.97
N ARG A 200 -10.23 -2.90 -6.45
CA ARG A 200 -9.76 -3.99 -7.33
C ARG A 200 -9.16 -3.48 -8.65
N ARG A 201 -9.80 -2.49 -9.30
CA ARG A 201 -9.27 -1.89 -10.54
C ARG A 201 -8.00 -1.06 -10.29
N PHE A 202 -7.87 -0.46 -9.11
CA PHE A 202 -6.70 0.32 -8.72
C PHE A 202 -5.46 -0.51 -8.33
N LYS A 203 -5.68 -1.73 -7.85
CA LYS A 203 -4.64 -2.66 -7.39
C LYS A 203 -3.61 -3.02 -8.46
N ALA A 204 -4.06 -3.20 -9.70
CA ALA A 204 -3.18 -3.57 -10.82
C ALA A 204 -2.24 -2.43 -11.26
N ASN A 205 -2.52 -1.18 -10.86
CA ASN A 205 -1.74 -0.03 -11.32
C ASN A 205 -1.60 1.05 -10.21
N LYS A 206 -0.81 0.74 -9.18
CA LYS A 206 -0.50 1.60 -8.02
C LYS A 206 -0.02 3.02 -8.39
N LEU A 207 0.57 3.19 -9.57
CA LEU A 207 1.03 4.47 -10.12
C LEU A 207 -0.12 5.29 -10.75
N ILE A 208 -1.06 4.66 -11.46
CA ILE A 208 -2.32 5.33 -11.85
C ILE A 208 -3.10 5.77 -10.61
N LEU A 209 -3.17 4.92 -9.58
CA LEU A 209 -3.82 5.28 -8.31
C LEU A 209 -3.11 6.46 -7.62
N ALA A 210 -1.77 6.46 -7.57
CA ALA A 210 -1.00 7.59 -7.07
C ALA A 210 -1.33 8.87 -7.86
N GLY A 211 -1.38 8.78 -9.19
CA GLY A 211 -1.77 9.90 -10.05
C GLY A 211 -3.18 10.41 -9.75
N ALA A 212 -4.16 9.51 -9.59
CA ALA A 212 -5.53 9.88 -9.23
C ALA A 212 -5.61 10.56 -7.85
N ILE A 213 -4.84 10.11 -6.86
CA ILE A 213 -4.73 10.74 -5.54
C ILE A 213 -4.18 12.17 -5.67
N ILE A 214 -3.14 12.37 -6.49
CA ILE A 214 -2.54 13.71 -6.71
C ILE A 214 -3.55 14.69 -7.31
N ILE A 215 -4.30 14.28 -8.33
CA ILE A 215 -5.37 15.12 -8.90
C ILE A 215 -6.48 15.36 -7.87
N THR A 216 -6.74 14.38 -6.99
CA THR A 216 -7.73 14.54 -5.91
C THR A 216 -7.24 15.55 -4.85
N VAL A 217 -5.96 15.54 -4.49
CA VAL A 217 -5.36 16.54 -3.59
C VAL A 217 -5.52 17.95 -4.18
N LEU A 218 -5.22 18.14 -5.47
CA LEU A 218 -5.44 19.41 -6.17
C LEU A 218 -6.91 19.85 -6.14
N TYR A 219 -7.84 18.91 -6.21
CA TYR A 219 -9.26 19.24 -6.14
C TYR A 219 -9.71 19.61 -4.71
N VAL A 220 -9.16 18.97 -3.68
CA VAL A 220 -9.53 19.23 -2.28
C VAL A 220 -8.97 20.56 -1.78
N ILE A 221 -7.79 20.98 -2.25
CA ILE A 221 -7.17 22.26 -1.87
C ILE A 221 -7.98 23.43 -2.48
N PRO A 222 -8.57 24.33 -1.67
CA PRO A 222 -9.45 25.40 -2.17
C PRO A 222 -8.79 26.32 -3.21
N ALA A 223 -7.50 26.61 -3.05
CA ALA A 223 -6.74 27.47 -3.96
C ALA A 223 -6.64 26.91 -5.39
N THR A 224 -6.81 25.59 -5.56
CA THR A 224 -6.66 24.89 -6.83
C THR A 224 -7.93 24.22 -7.32
N ARG A 225 -8.96 24.12 -6.46
CA ARG A 225 -10.20 23.33 -6.63
C ARG A 225 -10.95 23.53 -7.95
N HIS A 226 -10.76 24.65 -8.64
CA HIS A 226 -11.36 24.92 -9.96
C HIS A 226 -10.40 25.61 -10.94
N SER A 227 -9.10 25.62 -10.64
CA SER A 227 -8.12 26.28 -11.50
C SER A 227 -7.79 25.40 -12.70
N LYS A 228 -8.45 25.66 -13.83
CA LYS A 228 -8.22 24.93 -15.09
C LYS A 228 -6.76 25.05 -15.56
N ALA A 229 -6.11 26.18 -15.31
CA ALA A 229 -4.70 26.38 -15.65
C ALA A 229 -3.77 25.45 -14.87
N ILE A 230 -3.93 25.38 -13.55
CA ILE A 230 -3.12 24.50 -12.67
C ILE A 230 -3.44 23.04 -12.97
N LEU A 231 -4.72 22.72 -13.17
CA LEU A 231 -5.16 21.38 -13.50
C LEU A 231 -4.52 20.88 -14.80
N ASN A 232 -4.50 21.71 -15.85
CA ASN A 232 -3.90 21.34 -17.13
C ASN A 232 -2.36 21.21 -17.05
N GLN A 233 -1.70 22.03 -16.23
CA GLN A 233 -0.24 21.94 -16.01
C GLN A 233 0.18 20.64 -15.33
N VAL A 234 -0.71 20.01 -14.55
CA VAL A 234 -0.41 18.77 -13.82
C VAL A 234 -0.97 17.53 -14.51
N ILE A 235 -2.20 17.58 -15.02
CA ILE A 235 -2.90 16.38 -15.50
C ILE A 235 -2.20 15.74 -16.70
N GLU A 236 -1.82 16.50 -17.72
CA GLU A 236 -1.22 15.89 -18.93
C GLU A 236 0.16 15.27 -18.63
N PRO A 237 1.11 15.98 -18.00
CA PRO A 237 2.41 15.38 -17.67
C PRO A 237 2.30 14.20 -16.70
N LEU A 238 1.36 14.25 -15.75
CA LEU A 238 1.12 13.16 -14.81
C LEU A 238 0.51 11.94 -15.50
N ALA A 239 -0.38 12.14 -16.46
CA ALA A 239 -0.98 11.06 -17.24
C ALA A 239 0.06 10.37 -18.12
N ASP A 240 0.99 11.12 -18.70
CA ASP A 240 2.14 10.60 -19.43
C ASP A 240 3.07 9.78 -18.53
N ASP A 241 3.40 10.29 -17.34
CA ASP A 241 4.17 9.53 -16.34
C ASP A 241 3.43 8.27 -15.87
N CYS A 242 2.09 8.28 -15.95
CA CYS A 242 1.22 7.14 -15.68
C CYS A 242 0.94 6.21 -16.86
N CYS A 243 1.47 6.51 -18.05
CA CYS A 243 1.17 5.78 -19.29
C CYS A 243 -0.33 5.63 -19.56
N VAL A 244 -1.14 6.64 -19.25
CA VAL A 244 -2.59 6.64 -19.49
C VAL A 244 -3.06 7.96 -20.08
N GLN A 245 -4.28 7.96 -20.61
CA GLN A 245 -4.94 9.20 -20.99
C GLN A 245 -5.31 10.03 -19.76
N ALA A 246 -5.14 11.35 -19.86
CA ALA A 246 -5.55 12.33 -18.85
C ALA A 246 -7.00 12.15 -18.36
N THR A 247 -7.90 11.81 -19.28
CA THR A 247 -9.31 11.51 -18.99
C THR A 247 -9.47 10.39 -17.97
N ASN A 248 -8.63 9.36 -18.00
CA ASN A 248 -8.68 8.26 -17.04
C ASN A 248 -8.33 8.76 -15.63
N LEU A 249 -7.33 9.61 -15.46
CA LEU A 249 -6.99 10.18 -14.15
C LEU A 249 -8.12 11.06 -13.60
N ILE A 250 -8.82 11.79 -14.47
CA ILE A 250 -10.00 12.60 -14.09
C ILE A 250 -11.15 11.70 -13.62
N TYR A 251 -11.47 10.65 -14.38
CA TYR A 251 -12.52 9.70 -13.98
C TYR A 251 -12.21 9.02 -12.64
N LEU A 252 -10.92 8.69 -12.42
CA LEU A 252 -10.48 8.05 -11.19
C LEU A 252 -10.47 9.02 -10.00
N ARG A 253 -10.09 10.29 -10.19
CA ARG A 253 -10.30 11.34 -9.19
C ARG A 253 -11.76 11.39 -8.75
N ASP A 254 -12.69 11.41 -9.70
CA ASP A 254 -14.12 11.50 -9.40
C ASP A 254 -14.64 10.24 -8.70
N ALA A 255 -14.08 9.07 -9.02
CA ALA A 255 -14.33 7.84 -8.27
C ALA A 255 -13.82 7.95 -6.82
N VAL A 256 -12.58 8.40 -6.61
CA VAL A 256 -12.00 8.60 -5.26
C VAL A 256 -12.84 9.59 -4.45
N LEU A 257 -13.22 10.74 -5.04
CA LEU A 257 -14.06 11.76 -4.39
C LEU A 257 -15.43 11.22 -3.98
N ARG A 258 -16.09 10.42 -4.83
CA ARG A 258 -17.38 9.79 -4.50
C ARG A 258 -17.26 8.83 -3.31
N VAL A 259 -16.18 8.08 -3.25
CA VAL A 259 -15.93 7.11 -2.17
C VAL A 259 -15.66 7.81 -0.83
N ILE A 260 -15.06 9.01 -0.85
CA ILE A 260 -14.84 9.83 0.35
C ILE A 260 -16.10 10.59 0.77
N GLY A 261 -16.85 11.10 -0.21
CA GLY A 261 -18.01 11.97 -0.01
C GLY A 261 -19.26 11.28 0.54
N GLY A 262 -19.32 9.94 0.54
CA GLY A 262 -20.41 9.19 1.18
C GLY A 262 -21.80 9.49 0.61
N HIS A 263 -21.91 9.69 -0.70
CA HIS A 263 -23.19 9.75 -1.42
C HIS A 263 -23.36 8.54 -2.32
#